data_AF-A0A2W2DC13-F1
#
_entry.id   AF-A0A2W2DC13-F1
#
_cell.length_a   1.000
_cell.length_b   1.000
_cell.length_c   1.000
_cell.angle_alpha   90.00
_cell.angle_beta   90.00
_cell.angle_gamma   90.00
#
_symmetry.space_group_name_H-M   'P 1'
#
loop_
_entity.id
_entity.type
_entity.pdbx_description
1 polymer ?
#
loop_
_entity_poly.entity_id
_entity_poly.type
_entity_poly.pdbx_seq_one_letter_code
_entity_poly.pdbx_strand_id
1 'polypeptide(L)'
;GWTGPKSWDGEPIEGSFRAHQIPIPVDRNHMEHGDKLVDWLKSYKSEELFDENGTLKPEIAAIIPEGQARMAANPVTNGGKLTKDLITPNIDDYALDKKDHGKEDGSDMTELGKYIRDLIELNKDNKN
;
A
#
# COMPACT_ATOMS: atom_id res chain seq x y z
N GLY A 1 -12.19 -3.20 17.01
CA GLY A 1 -11.69 -1.83 17.28
C GLY A 1 -12.82 -0.86 17.57
N TRP A 2 -13.67 -0.58 16.59
CA TRP A 2 -14.90 0.23 16.69
C TRP A 2 -16.02 -0.56 16.02
N THR A 3 -17.27 -0.49 16.53
CA THR A 3 -18.44 -1.32 16.14
C THR A 3 -18.35 -2.81 16.50
N GLY A 4 -17.23 -3.22 17.09
CA GLY A 4 -17.03 -4.56 17.62
C GLY A 4 -17.75 -4.81 18.94
N PRO A 5 -17.57 -6.01 19.53
CA PRO A 5 -18.06 -6.29 20.87
C PRO A 5 -17.57 -5.25 21.87
N LYS A 6 -18.44 -4.82 22.78
CA LYS A 6 -18.08 -3.79 23.78
C LYS A 6 -17.15 -4.36 24.86
N SER A 7 -17.43 -5.57 25.33
CA SER A 7 -16.66 -6.27 26.37
C SER A 7 -16.67 -7.78 26.18
N TRP A 8 -15.72 -8.45 26.86
CA TRP A 8 -15.62 -9.90 26.97
C TRP A 8 -15.06 -10.27 28.34
N ASP A 9 -15.69 -11.23 29.03
CA ASP A 9 -15.34 -11.63 30.39
C ASP A 9 -15.17 -10.45 31.38
N GLY A 10 -16.05 -9.44 31.24
CA GLY A 10 -16.02 -8.23 32.06
C GLY A 10 -14.98 -7.18 31.66
N GLU A 11 -14.08 -7.51 30.72
CA GLU A 11 -13.03 -6.62 30.23
C GLU A 11 -13.46 -5.85 28.97
N PRO A 12 -13.07 -4.58 28.81
CA PRO A 12 -13.39 -3.81 27.62
C PRO A 12 -12.63 -4.31 26.37
N ILE A 13 -13.35 -4.42 25.25
CA ILE A 13 -12.82 -4.74 23.92
C ILE A 13 -12.81 -3.50 23.04
N GLU A 14 -13.97 -2.91 22.76
CA GLU A 14 -14.04 -1.71 21.92
C GLU A 14 -13.24 -0.57 22.57
N GLY A 15 -12.45 0.16 21.78
CA GLY A 15 -11.57 1.21 22.31
C GLY A 15 -10.41 0.70 23.18
N SER A 16 -10.11 -0.61 23.16
CA SER A 16 -9.05 -1.23 23.95
C SER A 16 -8.07 -2.02 23.06
N PHE A 17 -6.85 -2.26 23.59
CA PHE A 17 -5.83 -3.09 22.93
C PHE A 17 -6.31 -4.52 22.67
N ARG A 18 -7.27 -5.03 23.46
CA ARG A 18 -7.84 -6.37 23.34
C ARG A 18 -8.57 -6.58 22.01
N ALA A 19 -9.03 -5.52 21.35
CA ALA A 19 -9.65 -5.60 20.04
C ALA A 19 -8.66 -5.75 18.87
N HIS A 20 -7.35 -5.83 19.13
CA HIS A 20 -6.33 -5.89 18.08
C HIS A 20 -6.33 -7.22 17.32
N GLN A 21 -6.53 -8.33 18.02
CA GLN A 21 -6.51 -9.67 17.41
C GLN A 21 -7.93 -10.26 17.33
N ILE A 22 -8.24 -11.27 18.15
CA ILE A 22 -9.53 -11.98 18.12
C ILE A 22 -10.37 -11.53 19.34
N PRO A 23 -11.43 -10.74 19.13
CA PRO A 23 -12.25 -10.23 20.25
C PRO A 23 -13.26 -11.24 20.81
N ILE A 24 -13.63 -12.28 20.05
CA ILE A 24 -14.51 -13.37 20.52
C ILE A 24 -13.78 -14.69 20.23
N PRO A 25 -13.40 -15.47 21.25
CA PRO A 25 -12.67 -16.72 21.07
C PRO A 25 -13.62 -17.82 20.57
N VAL A 26 -13.82 -17.89 19.26
CA VAL A 26 -14.56 -18.96 18.57
C VAL A 26 -13.62 -19.62 17.59
N ASP A 27 -13.56 -20.95 17.63
CA ASP A 27 -12.85 -21.75 16.64
C ASP A 27 -13.62 -23.03 16.29
N ARG A 28 -13.10 -23.78 15.31
CA ARG A 28 -13.75 -25.01 14.80
C ARG A 28 -14.02 -26.09 15.85
N ASN A 29 -13.27 -26.09 16.96
CA ASN A 29 -13.35 -27.05 18.04
C ASN A 29 -14.05 -26.45 19.29
N HIS A 30 -14.14 -25.12 19.39
CA HIS A 30 -14.72 -24.38 20.52
C HIS A 30 -15.77 -23.37 20.02
N MET A 31 -17.04 -23.83 20.01
CA MET A 31 -18.19 -23.10 19.48
C MET A 31 -19.12 -22.55 20.57
N GLU A 32 -18.73 -22.63 21.83
CA GLU A 32 -19.52 -22.25 23.01
C GLU A 32 -19.97 -20.78 22.97
N HIS A 33 -19.23 -19.95 22.22
CA HIS A 33 -19.47 -18.52 22.05
C HIS A 33 -19.90 -18.14 20.62
N GLY A 34 -20.30 -19.12 19.82
CA GLY A 34 -20.71 -18.90 18.43
C GLY A 34 -21.92 -17.98 18.29
N ASP A 35 -22.82 -17.97 19.27
CA ASP A 35 -23.96 -17.06 19.36
C ASP A 35 -23.49 -15.58 19.39
N LYS A 36 -22.47 -15.25 20.18
CA LYS A 36 -21.90 -13.89 20.27
C LYS A 36 -21.27 -13.44 18.97
N LEU A 37 -20.61 -14.35 18.26
CA LEU A 37 -20.08 -14.06 16.93
C LEU A 37 -21.20 -13.81 15.93
N VAL A 38 -22.26 -14.64 15.94
CA VAL A 38 -23.42 -14.48 15.06
C VAL A 38 -24.15 -13.17 15.35
N ASP A 39 -24.35 -12.81 16.62
CA ASP A 39 -24.98 -11.54 17.01
C ASP A 39 -24.18 -10.34 16.50
N TRP A 40 -22.84 -10.38 16.63
CA TRP A 40 -21.99 -9.32 16.10
C TRP A 40 -22.08 -9.24 14.57
N LEU A 41 -22.03 -10.36 13.84
CA LEU A 41 -22.15 -10.36 12.37
C LEU A 41 -23.53 -9.85 11.92
N LYS A 42 -24.61 -10.27 12.59
CA LYS A 42 -25.98 -9.81 12.30
C LYS A 42 -26.20 -8.33 12.63
N SER A 43 -25.39 -7.75 13.52
CA SER A 43 -25.50 -6.31 13.84
C SER A 43 -25.27 -5.39 12.64
N TYR A 44 -24.57 -5.88 11.60
CA TYR A 44 -24.38 -5.16 10.34
C TYR A 44 -25.51 -5.35 9.33
N LYS A 45 -26.50 -6.21 9.62
CA LYS A 45 -27.66 -6.51 8.77
C LYS A 45 -27.28 -6.86 7.33
N SER A 46 -26.50 -7.92 7.14
CA SER A 46 -26.02 -8.35 5.84
C SER A 46 -27.13 -8.53 4.79
N GLU A 47 -28.35 -8.89 5.21
CA GLU A 47 -29.55 -9.00 4.37
C GLU A 47 -29.99 -7.66 3.73
N GLU A 48 -29.64 -6.53 4.36
CA GLU A 48 -29.86 -5.20 3.79
C GLU A 48 -28.78 -4.86 2.74
N LEU A 49 -27.61 -5.53 2.76
CA LEU A 49 -26.43 -5.21 1.95
C LEU A 49 -26.22 -6.14 0.74
N PHE A 50 -26.62 -7.40 0.84
CA PHE A 50 -26.41 -8.44 -0.18
C PHE A 50 -27.74 -9.02 -0.69
N ASP A 51 -27.75 -9.52 -1.92
CA ASP A 51 -28.86 -10.30 -2.48
C ASP A 51 -28.79 -11.79 -2.08
N GLU A 52 -29.80 -12.57 -2.47
CA GLU A 52 -29.90 -14.01 -2.17
C GLU A 52 -28.77 -14.85 -2.78
N ASN A 53 -28.07 -14.33 -3.80
CA ASN A 53 -26.93 -14.99 -4.45
C ASN A 53 -25.59 -14.62 -3.77
N GLY A 54 -25.60 -13.77 -2.74
CA GLY A 54 -24.40 -13.25 -2.09
C GLY A 54 -23.73 -12.10 -2.85
N THR A 55 -24.43 -11.46 -3.78
CA THR A 55 -23.92 -10.30 -4.52
C THR A 55 -24.20 -9.01 -3.75
N LEU A 56 -23.24 -8.10 -3.71
CA LEU A 56 -23.46 -6.76 -3.13
C LEU A 56 -24.55 -6.03 -3.92
N LYS A 57 -25.52 -5.43 -3.23
CA LYS A 57 -26.64 -4.75 -3.91
C LYS A 57 -26.17 -3.56 -4.75
N PRO A 58 -26.73 -3.32 -5.95
CA PRO A 58 -26.27 -2.27 -6.86
C PRO A 58 -26.26 -0.86 -6.26
N GLU A 59 -27.24 -0.52 -5.43
CA GLU A 59 -27.35 0.78 -4.77
C GLU A 59 -26.23 1.05 -3.76
N ILE A 60 -25.66 0.00 -3.16
CA ILE A 60 -24.49 0.09 -2.29
C ILE A 60 -23.22 0.15 -3.14
N ALA A 61 -23.13 -0.68 -4.18
CA ALA A 61 -21.98 -0.71 -5.08
C ALA A 61 -21.75 0.63 -5.81
N ALA A 62 -22.82 1.40 -6.07
CA ALA A 62 -22.78 2.68 -6.78
C ALA A 62 -21.93 3.76 -6.10
N ILE A 63 -21.59 3.62 -4.81
CA ILE A 63 -20.70 4.58 -4.11
C ILE A 63 -19.22 4.37 -4.48
N ILE A 64 -18.88 3.23 -5.06
CA ILE A 64 -17.50 2.83 -5.35
C ILE A 64 -17.07 3.50 -6.66
N PRO A 65 -15.93 4.22 -6.69
CA PRO A 65 -15.40 4.77 -7.93
C PRO A 65 -15.18 3.71 -9.01
N GLU A 66 -15.21 4.09 -10.28
CA GLU A 66 -14.99 3.18 -11.40
C GLU A 66 -13.53 3.20 -11.91
N GLY A 67 -13.15 2.17 -12.65
CA GLY A 67 -11.87 2.14 -13.38
C GLY A 67 -10.64 2.34 -12.48
N GLN A 68 -9.76 3.25 -12.89
CA GLN A 68 -8.51 3.61 -12.21
C GLN A 68 -8.68 4.61 -11.06
N ALA A 69 -9.89 5.14 -10.85
CA ALA A 69 -10.17 5.99 -9.69
C ALA A 69 -10.29 5.17 -8.38
N ARG A 70 -10.46 3.85 -8.48
CA ARG A 70 -10.40 2.94 -7.33
C ARG A 70 -8.99 2.91 -6.77
N MET A 71 -8.83 3.07 -5.46
CA MET A 71 -7.52 3.02 -4.78
C MET A 71 -6.71 1.76 -5.15
N ALA A 72 -7.37 0.60 -5.21
CA ALA A 72 -6.74 -0.67 -5.57
C ALA A 72 -6.32 -0.80 -7.04
N ALA A 73 -6.91 0.00 -7.94
CA ALA A 73 -6.64 -0.03 -9.37
C ALA A 73 -5.88 1.21 -9.86
N ASN A 74 -5.61 2.17 -8.97
CA ASN A 74 -4.89 3.38 -9.29
C ASN A 74 -3.47 3.02 -9.73
N PRO A 75 -2.99 3.45 -10.92
CA PRO A 75 -1.64 3.14 -11.39
C PRO A 75 -0.53 3.51 -10.41
N VAL A 76 -0.73 4.53 -9.57
CA VAL A 76 0.24 4.94 -8.54
C VAL A 76 0.51 3.82 -7.52
N THR A 77 -0.49 2.98 -7.23
CA THR A 77 -0.32 1.84 -6.30
C THR A 77 0.35 0.64 -6.96
N ASN A 78 0.59 0.70 -8.27
CA ASN A 78 1.35 -0.28 -9.05
C ASN A 78 2.40 0.43 -9.92
N GLY A 79 3.40 1.00 -9.25
CA GLY A 79 4.43 1.85 -9.86
C GLY A 79 5.14 1.22 -11.06
N GLY A 80 5.25 -0.11 -11.14
CA GLY A 80 5.85 -0.80 -12.29
C GLY A 80 5.16 -0.50 -13.63
N LYS A 81 3.89 -0.06 -13.62
CA LYS A 81 3.18 0.39 -14.84
C LYS A 81 3.49 1.84 -15.24
N LEU A 82 4.09 2.62 -14.33
CA LEU A 82 4.40 4.03 -14.50
C LEU A 82 5.90 4.29 -14.65
N THR A 83 6.73 3.47 -14.01
CA THR A 83 8.18 3.62 -14.01
C THR A 83 8.77 3.35 -15.38
N LYS A 84 9.74 4.17 -15.77
CA LYS A 84 10.60 3.92 -16.92
C LYS A 84 12.06 3.95 -16.49
N ASP A 85 12.92 3.26 -17.23
CA ASP A 85 14.36 3.38 -17.00
C ASP A 85 14.82 4.82 -17.27
N LEU A 86 15.79 5.27 -16.47
CA LEU A 86 16.44 6.55 -16.68
C LEU A 86 17.20 6.52 -18.01
N ILE A 87 17.07 7.57 -18.80
CA ILE A 87 17.98 7.83 -19.92
C ILE A 87 19.29 8.30 -19.32
N THR A 88 20.34 7.51 -19.48
CA THR A 88 21.65 7.77 -18.87
C THR A 88 22.61 8.38 -19.89
N PRO A 89 23.40 9.40 -19.52
CA PRO A 89 24.50 9.85 -20.36
C PRO A 89 25.61 8.79 -20.36
N ASN A 90 26.54 8.86 -21.32
CA ASN A 90 27.68 7.96 -21.33
C ASN A 90 28.57 8.24 -20.11
N ILE A 91 28.81 7.23 -19.27
CA ILE A 91 29.55 7.40 -18.01
C ILE A 91 31.02 7.77 -18.25
N ASP A 92 31.59 7.35 -19.38
CA ASP A 92 32.99 7.61 -19.72
C ASP A 92 33.27 9.10 -19.97
N ASP A 93 32.24 9.89 -20.31
CA ASP A 93 32.36 11.34 -20.54
C ASP A 93 32.68 12.12 -19.24
N TYR A 94 32.55 11.47 -18.09
CA TYR A 94 32.81 12.03 -16.75
C TYR A 94 34.05 11.42 -16.08
N ALA A 95 34.78 10.55 -16.80
CA ALA A 95 36.01 9.98 -16.28
C ALA A 95 37.11 11.06 -16.17
N LEU A 96 37.88 10.99 -15.08
CA LEU A 96 39.10 11.80 -14.95
C LEU A 96 40.16 11.28 -15.93
N ASP A 97 40.82 12.17 -16.67
CA ASP A 97 41.92 11.83 -17.58
C ASP A 97 43.18 11.47 -16.78
N LYS A 98 43.22 10.25 -16.23
CA LYS A 98 44.33 9.78 -15.41
C LYS A 98 45.39 9.13 -16.29
N LYS A 99 46.44 9.88 -16.60
CA LYS A 99 47.63 9.35 -17.30
C LYS A 99 48.51 8.48 -16.40
N ASP A 100 48.49 8.73 -15.08
CA ASP A 100 49.32 8.04 -14.09
C ASP A 100 48.54 7.79 -12.78
N HIS A 101 48.79 6.67 -12.11
CA HIS A 101 48.13 6.33 -10.84
C HIS A 101 48.61 7.21 -9.67
N GLY A 102 47.66 7.78 -8.91
CA GLY A 102 47.94 8.48 -7.65
C GLY A 102 48.62 9.85 -7.78
N LYS A 103 48.63 10.44 -8.99
CA LYS A 103 49.28 11.74 -9.25
C LYS A 103 48.33 12.93 -9.35
N GLU A 104 47.07 12.69 -9.64
CA GLU A 104 46.05 13.73 -9.77
C GLU A 104 45.01 13.59 -8.66
N ASP A 105 44.75 14.71 -7.99
CA ASP A 105 43.65 14.84 -7.04
C ASP A 105 42.36 15.13 -7.80
N GLY A 106 41.31 14.41 -7.46
CA GLY A 106 39.97 14.60 -8.02
C GLY A 106 38.92 14.40 -6.95
N SER A 107 37.73 14.96 -7.17
CA SER A 107 36.59 14.83 -6.27
C SER A 107 35.54 13.96 -6.93
N ASP A 108 35.39 12.73 -6.45
CA ASP A 108 34.40 11.77 -6.95
C ASP A 108 32.98 12.36 -6.94
N MET A 109 32.65 13.12 -5.89
CA MET A 109 31.34 13.76 -5.76
C MET A 109 31.15 14.91 -6.75
N THR A 110 32.23 15.57 -7.16
CA THR A 110 32.17 16.63 -8.19
C THR A 110 31.90 16.03 -9.56
N GLU A 111 32.54 14.90 -9.90
CA GLU A 111 32.27 14.22 -11.18
C GLU A 111 30.88 13.58 -11.21
N LEU A 112 30.46 12.93 -10.12
CA LEU A 112 29.10 12.43 -9.99
C LEU A 112 28.05 13.55 -10.09
N GLY A 113 28.34 14.74 -9.55
CA GLY A 113 27.47 15.90 -9.66
C GLY A 113 27.25 16.34 -11.12
N LYS A 114 28.28 16.27 -11.97
CA LYS A 114 28.16 16.54 -13.41
C LYS A 114 27.30 15.48 -14.11
N TYR A 115 27.49 14.20 -13.79
CA TYR A 115 26.65 13.11 -14.31
C TYR A 115 25.18 13.28 -13.92
N ILE A 116 24.89 13.58 -12.65
CA ILE A 116 23.52 13.79 -12.16
C ILE A 116 22.87 15.02 -12.83
N ARG A 117 23.61 16.11 -13.04
CA ARG A 117 23.10 17.29 -13.76
C ARG A 117 22.57 16.89 -15.15
N ASP A 118 23.36 16.13 -15.91
CA ASP A 118 22.99 15.76 -17.27
C ASP A 118 21.92 14.66 -17.29
N LEU A 119 21.95 13.74 -16.32
CA LEU A 119 20.88 12.77 -16.07
C LEU A 119 19.52 13.48 -15.83
N ILE A 120 19.49 14.53 -15.02
CA ILE A 120 18.26 15.30 -14.78
C ILE A 120 17.78 15.97 -16.07
N GLU A 121 18.68 16.58 -16.84
CA GLU A 121 18.31 17.25 -18.09
C GLU A 121 17.77 16.25 -19.12
N LEU A 122 18.40 15.08 -19.28
CA LEU A 122 17.94 14.02 -20.19
C LEU A 122 16.56 13.47 -19.83
N ASN A 123 16.16 13.56 -18.56
CA ASN A 123 14.91 12.96 -18.07
C ASN A 123 13.83 13.99 -17.73
N LYS A 124 14.06 15.28 -17.99
CA LYS A 124 13.15 16.39 -17.69
C LYS A 124 11.73 16.19 -18.23
N ASP A 125 11.63 15.64 -19.44
CA ASP A 125 10.36 15.36 -20.11
C ASP A 125 9.96 13.87 -20.07
N ASN A 126 10.85 12.99 -19.58
CA ASN A 126 10.68 11.54 -19.67
C ASN A 126 9.62 10.99 -18.69
N LYS A 127 9.31 11.75 -17.61
CA LYS A 127 8.33 11.42 -16.55
C LYS A 127 8.45 9.95 -16.13
N ASN A 128 9.66 9.56 -15.75
CA ASN A 128 10.07 8.20 -15.44
C ASN A 128 9.90 7.83 -13.96
#